data_AF-A0A2N9M7F2-F1
#
_entry.id   AF-A0A2N9M7F2-F1
#
_cell.length_a   1.000
_cell.length_b   1.000
_cell.length_c   1.000
_cell.angle_alpha   90.00
_cell.angle_beta   90.00
_cell.angle_gamma   90.00
#
_symmetry.space_group_name_H-M   'P 1'
#
loop_
_entity.id
_entity.type
_entity.pdbx_description
1 polymer ?
#
loop_
_entity_poly.entity_id
_entity_poly.type
_entity_poly.pdbx_seq_one_letter_code
_entity_poly.pdbx_strand_id
1 'polypeptide(L)'
;MLHITNGSSVSLADTGLGGEIVCWADALHEGPVPADLDLAELTRLRIAFLSSNWPEVAPILQERDAALQRFGEHDEVALWFEHDLYDQLQLIQILVGFMVATRRRRV
;
A
#
# COMPACT_ATOMS: atom_id res chain seq x y z
N MET A 1 15.57 4.20 -3.77
CA MET A 1 14.78 2.97 -3.97
C MET A 1 13.68 2.92 -2.91
N LEU A 2 12.47 2.57 -3.33
CA LEU A 2 11.32 2.29 -2.47
C LEU A 2 11.02 0.79 -2.55
N HIS A 3 10.88 0.14 -1.40
CA HIS A 3 10.44 -1.25 -1.28
C HIS A 3 9.03 -1.26 -0.72
N ILE A 4 8.08 -1.88 -1.44
CA ILE A 4 6.72 -2.09 -0.95
C ILE A 4 6.54 -3.57 -0.68
N THR A 5 6.16 -3.92 0.53
CA THR A 5 5.88 -5.30 0.95
C THR A 5 4.40 -5.51 1.19
N ASN A 6 3.92 -6.75 1.00
CA ASN A 6 2.54 -7.11 1.33
C ASN A 6 2.24 -6.98 2.84
N GLY A 7 3.21 -7.32 3.68
CA GLY A 7 3.13 -7.31 5.14
C GLY A 7 4.48 -7.07 5.82
N SER A 8 4.54 -7.28 7.13
CA SER A 8 5.74 -7.10 7.96
C SER A 8 6.56 -8.38 8.18
N SER A 9 6.17 -9.49 7.55
CA SER A 9 6.82 -10.79 7.71
C SER A 9 8.23 -10.85 7.11
N VAL A 10 8.52 -9.98 6.12
CA VAL A 10 9.84 -9.88 5.50
C VAL A 10 10.64 -8.77 6.18
N SER A 11 11.68 -9.14 6.93
CA SER A 11 12.62 -8.18 7.53
C SER A 11 13.62 -7.63 6.51
N LEU A 12 13.16 -6.91 5.49
CA LEU A 12 14.05 -6.27 4.51
C LEU A 12 15.06 -5.32 5.17
N ALA A 13 14.70 -4.71 6.30
CA ALA A 13 15.60 -3.84 7.06
C ALA A 13 16.89 -4.55 7.49
N ASP A 14 16.85 -5.86 7.73
CA ASP A 14 17.99 -6.66 8.21
C ASP A 14 18.90 -7.13 7.07
N THR A 15 18.51 -6.90 5.81
CA THR A 15 19.23 -7.41 4.63
C THR A 15 20.37 -6.49 4.15
N GLY A 16 20.39 -5.23 4.61
CA GLY A 16 21.35 -4.22 4.16
C GLY A 16 21.08 -3.66 2.76
N LEU A 17 19.94 -3.97 2.13
CA LEU A 17 19.54 -3.43 0.82
C LEU A 17 19.39 -1.90 0.81
N GLY A 18 19.20 -1.29 1.99
CA GLY A 18 18.97 0.15 2.12
C GLY A 18 17.62 0.56 1.53
N GLY A 19 17.44 1.87 1.32
CA GLY A 19 16.18 2.39 0.79
C GLY A 19 15.06 2.45 1.82
N GLU A 20 13.91 2.87 1.35
CA GLU A 20 12.72 3.02 2.16
C GLU A 20 11.85 1.77 2.07
N ILE A 21 11.23 1.37 3.18
CA ILE A 21 10.34 0.20 3.23
C ILE A 21 8.96 0.65 3.68
N VAL A 22 7.95 0.33 2.88
CA VAL A 22 6.54 0.60 3.16
C VAL A 22 5.77 -0.73 3.15
N CYS A 23 5.04 -0.97 4.24
CA CYS A 23 4.18 -2.13 4.38
C CYS A 23 2.76 -1.79 3.91
N TRP A 24 2.18 -2.61 3.02
CA TRP A 24 0.86 -2.35 2.46
C TRP A 24 -0.28 -2.78 3.39
N ALA A 25 -0.21 -4.02 3.90
CA ALA A 25 -0.98 -4.59 5.01
C ALA A 25 -2.51 -4.32 5.03
N ASP A 26 -3.16 -4.23 3.88
CA ASP A 26 -4.63 -4.13 3.78
C ASP A 26 -5.21 -5.44 3.25
N ALA A 27 -6.00 -6.13 4.09
CA ALA A 27 -6.71 -7.35 3.71
C ALA A 27 -7.92 -7.03 2.82
N LEU A 28 -7.68 -6.69 1.56
CA LEU A 28 -8.71 -6.22 0.62
C LEU A 28 -9.78 -7.27 0.26
N HIS A 29 -9.54 -8.55 0.56
CA HIS A 29 -10.55 -9.60 0.43
C HIS A 29 -11.49 -9.70 1.65
N GLU A 30 -11.20 -8.97 2.73
CA GLU A 30 -12.00 -8.91 3.94
C GLU A 30 -12.68 -7.54 4.07
N GLY A 31 -13.99 -7.55 4.31
CA GLY A 31 -14.77 -6.33 4.52
C GLY A 31 -15.02 -5.48 3.27
N PRO A 32 -15.54 -4.26 3.45
CA PRO A 32 -15.98 -3.42 2.33
C PRO A 32 -14.82 -2.80 1.54
N VAL A 33 -14.89 -2.87 0.21
CA VAL A 33 -14.01 -2.19 -0.75
C VAL A 33 -14.86 -1.62 -1.91
N PRO A 34 -15.70 -0.60 -1.65
CA PRO A 34 -16.58 -0.01 -2.66
C PRO A 34 -15.77 0.71 -3.76
N ALA A 35 -16.22 0.58 -5.02
CA ALA A 35 -15.49 1.05 -6.19
C ALA A 35 -15.62 2.56 -6.47
N ASP A 36 -16.57 3.23 -5.82
CA ASP A 36 -16.91 4.63 -6.01
C ASP A 36 -16.20 5.60 -5.04
N LEU A 37 -15.37 5.08 -4.14
CA LEU A 37 -14.59 5.88 -3.20
C LEU A 37 -13.21 6.24 -3.76
N ASP A 38 -12.75 7.45 -3.46
CA ASP A 38 -11.35 7.81 -3.67
C ASP A 38 -10.42 7.11 -2.65
N LEU A 39 -9.10 7.23 -2.84
CA LEU A 39 -8.12 6.58 -1.96
C LEU A 39 -8.28 7.01 -0.50
N ALA A 40 -8.48 8.30 -0.23
CA ALA A 40 -8.56 8.80 1.13
C ALA A 40 -9.87 8.38 1.82
N GLU A 41 -10.98 8.36 1.08
CA GLU A 41 -12.27 7.83 1.52
C GLU A 41 -12.20 6.33 1.80
N LEU A 42 -11.62 5.56 0.87
CA LEU A 42 -11.40 4.13 1.04
C LEU A 42 -10.54 3.88 2.28
N THR A 43 -9.40 4.55 2.43
CA THR A 43 -8.52 4.38 3.60
C THR A 43 -9.24 4.65 4.91
N ARG A 44 -10.06 5.70 5.02
CA ARG A 44 -10.85 5.95 6.24
C ARG A 44 -11.81 4.79 6.55
N LEU A 45 -12.49 4.27 5.54
CA LEU A 45 -13.40 3.13 5.67
C LEU A 45 -12.63 1.85 6.05
N ARG A 46 -11.48 1.60 5.44
CA ARG A 46 -10.62 0.44 5.73
C ARG A 46 -10.06 0.50 7.15
N ILE A 47 -9.58 1.66 7.61
CA ILE A 47 -9.15 1.86 9.00
C ILE A 47 -10.28 1.54 9.96
N ALA A 48 -11.49 2.07 9.72
CA ALA A 48 -12.64 1.81 10.58
C ALA A 48 -12.99 0.32 10.67
N PHE A 49 -12.93 -0.40 9.54
CA PHE A 49 -13.20 -1.84 9.49
C PHE A 49 -12.12 -2.67 10.22
N LEU A 50 -10.84 -2.41 9.93
CA LEU A 50 -9.72 -3.21 10.42
C LEU A 50 -9.36 -2.94 11.89
N SER A 51 -9.61 -1.72 12.40
CA SER A 51 -9.20 -1.32 13.75
C SER A 51 -9.83 -2.15 14.88
N SER A 52 -10.91 -2.88 14.61
CA SER A 52 -11.53 -3.78 15.60
C SER A 52 -10.65 -5.00 15.92
N ASN A 53 -9.84 -5.46 14.96
CA ASN A 53 -8.92 -6.59 15.14
C ASN A 53 -7.45 -6.14 15.18
N TRP A 54 -7.13 -5.01 14.55
CA TRP A 54 -5.77 -4.45 14.45
C TRP A 54 -5.77 -2.95 14.77
N PRO A 55 -5.77 -2.56 16.06
CA PRO A 55 -5.83 -1.15 16.48
C PRO A 55 -4.72 -0.26 15.90
N GLU A 56 -3.58 -0.84 15.53
CA GLU A 56 -2.40 -0.19 14.97
C GLU A 56 -2.45 0.02 13.45
N VAL A 57 -3.55 -0.37 12.78
CA VAL A 57 -3.65 -0.34 11.31
C VAL A 57 -3.64 1.08 10.71
N ALA A 58 -4.11 2.07 11.47
CA ALA A 58 -4.26 3.45 10.98
C ALA A 58 -2.95 4.06 10.45
N PRO A 59 -1.85 4.12 11.23
CA PRO A 59 -0.58 4.66 10.72
C PRO A 59 -0.03 3.86 9.53
N ILE A 60 -0.27 2.55 9.47
CA ILE A 60 0.20 1.70 8.36
C ILE A 60 -0.48 2.10 7.05
N LEU A 61 -1.81 2.21 7.05
CA LEU A 61 -2.55 2.60 5.84
C LEU A 61 -2.33 4.07 5.45
N GLN A 62 -2.03 4.94 6.42
CA GLN A 62 -1.65 6.32 6.14
C GLN A 62 -0.28 6.41 5.47
N GLU A 63 0.71 5.64 5.94
CA GLU A 63 2.05 5.59 5.32
C GLU A 63 1.97 5.02 3.90
N ARG A 64 1.16 3.97 3.71
CA ARG A 64 0.83 3.40 2.40
C ARG A 64 0.32 4.44 1.41
N ASP A 65 -0.66 5.25 1.83
CA ASP A 65 -1.23 6.30 0.99
C ASP A 65 -0.20 7.41 0.69
N ALA A 66 0.65 7.75 1.67
CA ALA A 66 1.74 8.71 1.49
C ALA A 66 2.77 8.20 0.47
N ALA A 67 3.12 6.91 0.52
CA ALA A 67 4.01 6.26 -0.43
C ALA A 67 3.51 6.39 -1.88
N LEU A 68 2.19 6.26 -2.12
CA LEU A 68 1.59 6.49 -3.44
C LEU A 68 1.70 7.94 -3.96
N GLN A 69 1.88 8.92 -3.08
CA GLN A 69 2.09 10.31 -3.51
C GLN A 69 3.56 10.58 -3.87
N ARG A 70 4.49 9.94 -3.13
CA ARG A 70 5.92 10.19 -3.21
C ARG A 70 6.74 9.12 -3.94
N PHE A 71 6.14 8.04 -4.44
CA PHE A 71 6.89 6.97 -5.13
C PHE A 71 7.76 7.50 -6.29
N GLY A 72 7.32 8.54 -6.98
CA GLY A 72 8.06 9.17 -8.08
C GLY A 72 9.19 10.10 -7.63
N GLU A 73 9.52 10.14 -6.33
CA GLU A 73 10.77 10.70 -5.77
C GLU A 73 11.90 9.66 -5.74
N HIS A 74 11.59 8.39 -6.04
CA HIS A 74 12.56 7.31 -6.10
C HIS A 74 12.81 6.87 -7.54
N ASP A 75 14.07 6.53 -7.84
CA ASP A 75 14.47 6.02 -9.16
C ASP A 75 13.88 4.63 -9.48
N GLU A 76 13.61 3.84 -8.43
CA GLU A 76 13.14 2.46 -8.54
C GLU A 76 12.16 2.13 -7.40
N VAL A 77 11.11 1.38 -7.73
CA VAL A 77 10.16 0.79 -6.80
C VAL A 77 10.19 -0.74 -6.95
N ALA A 78 10.54 -1.45 -5.89
CA ALA A 78 10.48 -2.91 -5.82
C ALA A 78 9.24 -3.37 -5.06
N LEU A 79 8.50 -4.31 -5.66
CA LEU A 79 7.28 -4.88 -5.11
C LEU A 79 7.55 -6.31 -4.64
N TRP A 80 7.42 -6.56 -3.33
CA TRP A 80 7.65 -7.86 -2.69
C TRP A 80 6.32 -8.52 -2.33
N PHE A 81 5.81 -9.32 -3.27
CA PHE A 81 4.49 -9.92 -3.20
C PHE A 81 4.50 -11.38 -3.68
N GLU A 82 3.62 -12.17 -3.09
CA GLU A 82 3.35 -13.56 -3.41
C GLU A 82 2.19 -13.70 -4.41
N HIS A 83 1.84 -14.94 -4.73
CA HIS A 83 0.86 -15.28 -5.77
C HIS A 83 -0.56 -15.51 -5.23
N ASP A 84 -0.80 -15.26 -3.95
CA ASP A 84 -2.09 -15.50 -3.32
C ASP A 84 -3.08 -14.32 -3.48
N LEU A 85 -4.33 -14.52 -3.06
CA LEU A 85 -5.37 -13.51 -3.19
C LEU A 85 -5.07 -12.23 -2.40
N TYR A 86 -4.44 -12.35 -1.23
CA TYR A 86 -4.11 -11.20 -0.39
C TYR A 86 -3.14 -10.29 -1.15
N ASP A 87 -2.05 -10.86 -1.63
CA ASP A 87 -0.99 -10.16 -2.35
C ASP A 87 -1.46 -9.58 -3.68
N GLN A 88 -2.20 -10.36 -4.48
CA GLN A 88 -2.64 -9.91 -5.80
C GLN A 88 -3.62 -8.73 -5.73
N LEU A 89 -4.49 -8.66 -4.72
CA LEU A 89 -5.39 -7.52 -4.55
C LEU A 89 -4.63 -6.24 -4.18
N GLN A 90 -3.61 -6.35 -3.33
CA GLN A 90 -2.75 -5.21 -2.97
C GLN A 90 -1.94 -4.72 -4.17
N LEU A 91 -1.37 -5.64 -4.96
CA LEU A 91 -0.68 -5.30 -6.21
C LEU A 91 -1.59 -4.55 -7.18
N ILE A 92 -2.84 -4.99 -7.36
CA ILE A 92 -3.80 -4.28 -8.21
C ILE A 92 -4.02 -2.85 -7.69
N GLN A 93 -4.23 -2.67 -6.38
CA GLN A 93 -4.41 -1.35 -5.79
C GLN A 93 -3.19 -0.43 -6.01
N ILE A 94 -1.97 -0.96 -5.84
CA ILE A 94 -0.71 -0.25 -6.09
C ILE A 94 -0.63 0.20 -7.56
N LEU A 95 -0.86 -0.71 -8.51
CA LEU A 95 -0.75 -0.42 -9.94
C LEU A 95 -1.78 0.61 -10.40
N VAL A 96 -3.01 0.54 -9.88
CA VAL A 96 -4.04 1.57 -10.09
C VAL A 96 -3.59 2.91 -9.49
N GLY A 97 -3.03 2.89 -8.28
CA GLY A 97 -2.47 4.07 -7.62
C GLY A 97 -1.40 4.77 -8.46
N PHE A 98 -0.43 4.01 -8.99
CA PHE A 98 0.60 4.53 -9.89
C PHE A 98 0.00 5.15 -11.15
N MET A 99 -0.96 4.47 -11.80
CA MET A 99 -1.63 4.99 -12.98
C MET A 99 -2.31 6.34 -12.71
N VAL A 100 -3.04 6.47 -11.59
CA VAL A 100 -3.74 7.70 -11.22
C VAL A 100 -2.75 8.83 -10.92
N ALA A 101 -1.70 8.55 -10.14
CA ALA A 101 -0.70 9.55 -9.78
C ALA A 101 0.12 10.04 -10.98
N THR A 102 0.52 9.16 -11.91
CA THR A 102 1.23 9.56 -13.13
C THR A 102 0.36 10.40 -14.05
N ARG A 103 -0.95 10.16 -14.13
CA ARG A 103 -1.88 11.01 -14.90
C ARG A 103 -1.96 12.42 -14.32
N ARG A 104 -1.97 12.58 -12.99
CA ARG A 104 -1.98 13.90 -12.32
C ARG A 104 -0.70 14.69 -12.57
N ARG A 105 0.45 14.04 -12.77
CA ARG A 105 1.75 14.70 -13.04
C ARG A 105 1.92 15.16 -14.50
N ARG A 106 1.07 14.72 -15.44
CA ARG A 106 1.17 15.09 -16.87
C ARG A 106 0.27 16.25 -17.30
N VAL A 107 -0.48 16.83 -16.36
CA VAL A 107 -1.34 18.01 -16.55
C VAL A 107 -0.65 19.21 -15.93
#